data_AF-A0A2S8F4B7-F1
#
_entry.id   AF-A0A2S8F4B7-F1
#
_cell.length_a   1.000
_cell.length_b   1.000
_cell.length_c   1.000
_cell.angle_alpha   90.00
_cell.angle_beta   90.00
_cell.angle_gamma   90.00
#
_symmetry.space_group_name_H-M   'P 1'
#
loop_
_entity.id
_entity.type
_entity.pdbx_description
1 polymer ?
#
loop_
_entity_poly.entity_id
_entity_poly.type
_entity_poly.pdbx_seq_one_letter_code
_entity_poly.pdbx_strand_id
1 'polypeptide(L)'
;MASEDKHNPQWGVWLPLAIIPLMLLFQMGIRQSSVNSHMRFIEDRIARTKERFKEAQAKQAAFADSYASAQQELKEIQQLFLQRIQAGVPVVIDATFVKLADPPLIEQLEQAYRPLLDSPNPYHRVAAAKSLIMSTKDSPQQLLALLPQVLEIYVAGEADGIDALSSMNYSPFQGEVLERAIAELQKYLTRDDPATRVAAAELLLRVTWSDPARREEFRSQVFAELRPIVLAEQDENLLSKSISIVSQMKPEPDEWVPMLRQRIEQAPDWQRPDLARHVLQLDAHDQPTIQLLIDLILEDNVNWEYAQSILIEEASATEVRQAIQQTLKEKQLSEAKRTLLLSILDKLDRKHAKSEKAN
;
A
#
# COMPACT_ATOMS: atom_id res chain seq x y z
N MET A 1 39.87 2.94 40.32
CA MET A 1 39.13 4.22 40.33
C MET A 1 38.35 4.28 39.05
N ALA A 2 37.03 4.15 39.16
CA ALA A 2 36.10 4.05 38.04
C ALA A 2 35.75 5.45 37.52
N SER A 3 35.77 5.65 36.21
CA SER A 3 35.09 6.77 35.55
C SER A 3 33.82 6.26 34.89
N GLU A 4 32.68 6.56 35.49
CA GLU A 4 31.38 6.50 34.82
C GLU A 4 31.22 7.78 34.00
N ASP A 5 31.30 7.66 32.67
CA ASP A 5 30.78 8.65 31.74
C ASP A 5 29.34 8.25 31.37
N LYS A 6 28.38 9.06 31.78
CA LYS A 6 26.97 8.97 31.36
C LYS A 6 26.66 10.13 30.43
N HIS A 7 26.61 9.85 29.13
CA HIS A 7 25.80 10.61 28.17
C HIS A 7 24.42 9.95 28.05
N ASN A 8 23.33 10.74 28.14
CA ASN A 8 22.36 10.96 27.05
C ASN A 8 21.26 12.00 27.48
N PRO A 9 20.28 12.43 26.65
CA PRO A 9 20.17 13.77 26.06
C PRO A 9 18.79 14.44 26.40
N GLN A 10 18.32 15.42 25.60
CA GLN A 10 16.96 16.03 25.58
C GLN A 10 16.74 17.43 26.21
N TRP A 11 17.69 18.36 26.04
CA TRP A 11 17.47 19.78 26.38
C TRP A 11 17.16 20.71 25.18
N GLY A 12 16.87 20.17 23.98
CA GLY A 12 16.88 20.95 22.74
C GLY A 12 15.56 21.54 22.22
N VAL A 13 14.38 21.13 22.73
CA VAL A 13 13.10 21.42 22.01
C VAL A 13 12.02 22.09 22.87
N TRP A 14 12.19 22.25 24.19
CA TRP A 14 11.16 22.89 25.03
C TRP A 14 11.50 24.36 25.38
N LEU A 15 10.95 25.27 24.57
CA LEU A 15 10.39 26.57 24.98
C LEU A 15 11.30 27.78 25.33
N PRO A 16 11.90 28.37 24.29
CA PRO A 16 11.82 29.80 24.00
C PRO A 16 10.40 30.43 24.01
N LEU A 17 9.34 29.65 24.26
CA LEU A 17 7.93 30.09 24.33
C LEU A 17 7.48 30.52 25.75
N ALA A 18 8.30 30.32 26.79
CA ALA A 18 7.99 30.83 28.13
C ALA A 18 8.41 32.31 28.33
N ILE A 19 9.28 32.85 27.47
CA ILE A 19 9.95 34.14 27.68
C ILE A 19 9.27 35.29 26.92
N ILE A 20 8.53 35.00 25.85
CA ILE A 20 7.98 36.01 24.93
C ILE A 20 6.72 36.74 25.45
N PRO A 21 5.81 36.15 26.25
CA PRO A 21 4.65 36.89 26.77
C PRO A 21 4.95 37.82 27.96
N LEU A 22 6.09 37.65 28.64
CA LEU A 22 6.41 38.41 29.86
C LEU A 22 7.07 39.78 29.56
N MET A 23 7.81 39.88 28.45
CA MET A 23 8.51 41.11 28.06
C MET A 23 7.61 42.14 27.36
N LEU A 24 6.46 41.73 26.81
CA LEU A 24 5.63 42.61 25.98
C LEU A 24 4.53 43.37 26.73
N LEU A 25 4.32 43.14 28.03
CA LEU A 25 3.08 43.61 28.66
C LEU A 25 3.10 44.94 29.42
N PHE A 26 4.18 45.46 30.00
CA PHE A 26 4.00 46.69 30.83
C PHE A 26 5.18 47.66 30.83
N GLN A 27 5.55 48.10 29.62
CA GLN A 27 6.36 49.30 29.38
C GLN A 27 5.50 50.53 28.97
N MET A 28 4.20 50.59 29.32
CA MET A 28 3.37 51.79 29.10
C MET A 28 2.67 52.25 30.39
N GLY A 29 2.92 53.52 30.76
CA GLY A 29 2.47 54.20 31.99
C GLY A 29 0.94 54.42 32.08
N ILE A 30 0.38 55.02 33.14
CA ILE A 30 0.73 56.30 33.77
C ILE A 30 -0.01 56.45 35.13
N ARG A 31 0.67 57.10 36.10
CA ARG A 31 0.25 57.93 37.27
C ARG A 31 -0.80 57.48 38.32
N GLN A 32 -0.31 57.51 39.57
CA GLN A 32 -0.91 58.06 40.81
C GLN A 32 -2.44 58.30 40.88
N SER A 33 -3.17 57.34 41.47
CA SER A 33 -4.01 57.59 42.65
C SER A 33 -4.36 56.27 43.38
N SER A 34 -4.11 56.24 44.69
CA SER A 34 -4.37 55.17 45.68
C SER A 34 -3.42 53.94 45.67
N VAL A 35 -2.38 54.02 46.52
CA VAL A 35 -1.39 52.95 46.75
C VAL A 35 -2.00 51.67 47.34
N ASN A 36 -3.13 51.77 48.08
CA ASN A 36 -3.78 50.61 48.71
C ASN A 36 -4.61 49.74 47.75
N SER A 37 -5.21 50.30 46.70
CA SER A 37 -5.98 49.50 45.72
C SER A 37 -5.04 48.84 44.70
N HIS A 38 -3.93 49.52 44.38
CA HIS A 38 -2.89 48.99 43.50
C HIS A 38 -2.15 47.81 44.12
N MET A 39 -1.83 47.85 45.43
CA MET A 39 -1.21 46.69 46.09
C MET A 39 -2.16 45.49 46.15
N ARG A 40 -3.44 45.69 46.50
CA ARG A 40 -4.44 44.59 46.46
C ARG A 40 -4.63 44.02 45.05
N PHE A 41 -4.62 44.88 44.03
CA PHE A 41 -4.69 44.44 42.64
C PHE A 41 -3.48 43.61 42.22
N ILE A 42 -2.28 43.98 42.68
CA ILE A 42 -1.04 43.23 42.43
C ILE A 42 -1.04 41.91 43.21
N GLU A 43 -1.44 41.92 44.49
CA GLU A 43 -1.57 40.72 45.34
C GLU A 43 -2.57 39.72 44.75
N ASP A 44 -3.74 40.19 44.31
CA ASP A 44 -4.76 39.36 43.64
C ASP A 44 -4.29 38.83 42.29
N ARG A 45 -3.42 39.57 41.58
CA ARG A 45 -2.82 39.11 40.31
C ARG A 45 -1.76 38.03 40.56
N ILE A 46 -0.95 38.20 41.60
CA ILE A 46 0.06 37.20 42.00
C ILE A 46 -0.62 35.92 42.49
N ALA A 47 -1.68 36.03 43.30
CA ALA A 47 -2.46 34.89 43.78
C ALA A 47 -3.09 34.10 42.62
N ARG A 48 -3.77 34.79 41.69
CA ARG A 48 -4.36 34.15 40.49
C ARG A 48 -3.32 33.54 39.56
N THR A 49 -2.14 34.15 39.44
CA THR A 49 -1.04 33.60 38.63
C THR A 49 -0.44 32.36 39.28
N LYS A 50 -0.28 32.37 40.61
CA LYS A 50 0.18 31.20 41.39
C LYS A 50 -0.81 30.04 41.30
N GLU A 51 -2.11 30.33 41.30
CA GLU A 51 -3.17 29.33 41.15
C GLU A 51 -3.17 28.74 39.74
N ARG A 52 -3.12 29.57 38.69
CA ARG A 52 -2.95 29.09 37.30
C ARG A 52 -1.66 28.31 37.09
N PHE A 53 -0.57 28.70 37.75
CA PHE A 53 0.69 27.97 37.71
C PHE A 53 0.58 26.62 38.41
N LYS A 54 -0.07 26.56 39.58
CA LYS A 54 -0.36 25.29 40.26
C LYS A 54 -1.30 24.40 39.46
N GLU A 55 -2.31 24.95 38.81
CA GLU A 55 -3.20 24.21 37.91
C GLU A 55 -2.44 23.70 36.68
N ALA A 56 -1.57 24.51 36.08
CA ALA A 56 -0.71 24.10 34.98
C ALA A 56 0.28 23.01 35.41
N GLN A 57 0.89 23.14 36.59
CA GLN A 57 1.79 22.16 37.17
C GLN A 57 1.06 20.87 37.57
N ALA A 58 -0.16 20.96 38.09
CA ALA A 58 -1.00 19.81 38.41
C ALA A 58 -1.47 19.10 37.14
N LYS A 59 -1.82 19.83 36.08
CA LYS A 59 -2.11 19.24 34.75
C LYS A 59 -0.88 18.59 34.14
N GLN A 60 0.30 19.19 34.30
CA GLN A 60 1.57 18.62 33.86
C GLN A 60 1.95 17.37 34.66
N ALA A 61 1.77 17.38 35.98
CA ALA A 61 1.98 16.23 36.85
C ALA A 61 1.00 15.10 36.53
N ALA A 62 -0.30 15.40 36.39
CA ALA A 62 -1.31 14.43 35.97
C ALA A 62 -1.03 13.86 34.57
N PHE A 63 -0.51 14.68 33.65
CA PHE A 63 -0.04 14.20 32.35
C PHE A 63 1.21 13.32 32.48
N ALA A 64 2.17 13.68 33.33
CA ALA A 64 3.36 12.88 33.58
C ALA A 64 3.02 11.53 34.23
N ASP A 65 2.08 11.50 35.17
CA ASP A 65 1.60 10.28 35.83
C ASP A 65 0.83 9.39 34.84
N SER A 66 -0.06 9.96 34.02
CA SER A 66 -0.78 9.26 32.96
C SER A 66 0.17 8.70 31.89
N TYR A 67 1.18 9.48 31.51
CA TYR A 67 2.23 9.06 30.59
C TYR A 67 3.09 7.93 31.17
N ALA A 68 3.47 8.00 32.45
CA ALA A 68 4.21 6.95 33.13
C ALA A 68 3.39 5.64 33.22
N SER A 69 2.09 5.73 33.54
CA SER A 69 1.18 4.58 33.54
C SER A 69 1.08 3.96 32.15
N ALA A 70 0.88 4.77 31.11
CA ALA A 70 0.81 4.29 29.72
C ALA A 70 2.13 3.65 29.25
N GLN A 71 3.28 4.19 29.68
CA GLN A 71 4.59 3.57 29.41
C GLN A 71 4.75 2.22 30.10
N GLN A 72 4.26 2.08 31.33
CA GLN A 72 4.28 0.80 32.05
C GLN A 72 3.37 -0.24 31.39
N GLU A 73 2.13 0.12 31.05
CA GLU A 73 1.21 -0.76 30.32
C GLU A 73 1.79 -1.20 28.96
N LEU A 74 2.42 -0.27 28.23
CA LEU A 74 3.10 -0.58 26.98
C LEU A 74 4.22 -1.62 27.18
N LYS A 75 5.04 -1.49 28.24
CA LYS A 75 6.09 -2.46 28.57
C LYS A 75 5.51 -3.83 28.92
N GLU A 76 4.41 -3.88 29.66
CA GLU A 76 3.74 -5.14 30.01
C GLU A 76 3.18 -5.84 28.76
N ILE A 77 2.55 -5.10 27.85
CA ILE A 77 2.07 -5.62 26.55
C ILE A 77 3.25 -6.14 25.71
N GLN A 78 4.33 -5.37 25.63
CA GLN A 78 5.55 -5.73 24.90
C GLN A 78 6.18 -7.04 25.42
N GLN A 79 6.21 -7.23 26.73
CA GLN A 79 6.69 -8.48 27.35
C GLN A 79 5.74 -9.65 27.09
N LEU A 80 4.43 -9.42 27.10
CA LEU A 80 3.44 -10.44 26.73
C LEU A 80 3.61 -10.91 25.29
N PHE A 81 3.91 -10.00 24.36
CA PHE A 81 4.21 -10.35 22.96
C PHE A 81 5.41 -11.28 22.89
N LEU A 82 6.52 -10.92 23.53
CA LEU A 82 7.73 -11.75 23.58
C LEU A 82 7.43 -13.15 24.13
N GLN A 83 6.73 -13.24 25.26
CA GLN A 83 6.36 -14.52 25.88
C GLN A 83 5.52 -15.40 24.94
N ARG A 84 4.55 -14.82 24.23
CA ARG A 84 3.72 -15.56 23.26
C ARG A 84 4.54 -16.11 22.10
N ILE A 85 5.43 -15.28 21.53
CA ILE A 85 6.28 -15.68 20.41
C ILE A 85 7.25 -16.78 20.85
N GLN A 86 7.85 -16.65 22.04
CA GLN A 86 8.69 -17.69 22.64
C GLN A 86 7.92 -19.00 22.91
N ALA A 87 6.62 -18.92 23.20
CA ALA A 87 5.73 -20.08 23.31
C ALA A 87 5.29 -20.65 21.95
N GLY A 88 5.81 -20.12 20.84
CA GLY A 88 5.51 -20.58 19.48
C GLY A 88 4.22 -20.00 18.88
N VAL A 89 3.59 -19.04 19.55
CA VAL A 89 2.39 -18.36 19.07
C VAL A 89 2.81 -17.10 18.30
N PRO A 90 2.61 -17.05 16.97
CA PRO A 90 3.01 -15.88 16.21
C PRO A 90 2.11 -14.69 16.58
N VAL A 91 2.72 -13.58 16.96
CA VAL A 91 2.06 -12.28 17.06
C VAL A 91 2.68 -11.42 15.97
N VAL A 92 1.89 -10.67 15.19
CA VAL A 92 2.45 -9.81 14.14
C VAL A 92 2.80 -8.45 14.77
N ILE A 93 4.05 -8.00 14.58
CA ILE A 93 4.46 -6.64 14.92
C ILE A 93 4.60 -5.78 13.66
N ASP A 94 4.32 -4.49 13.79
CA ASP A 94 4.40 -3.52 12.70
C ASP A 94 5.44 -2.43 12.97
N ALA A 95 5.57 -1.49 12.04
CA ALA A 95 6.50 -0.38 12.18
C ALA A 95 6.20 0.54 13.38
N THR A 96 4.95 0.59 13.86
CA THR A 96 4.58 1.38 15.04
C THR A 96 5.08 0.71 16.30
N PHE A 97 4.89 -0.61 16.43
CA PHE A 97 5.43 -1.40 17.52
C PHE A 97 6.95 -1.24 17.61
N VAL A 98 7.64 -1.39 16.48
CA VAL A 98 9.11 -1.28 16.43
C VAL A 98 9.60 0.10 16.88
N LYS A 99 8.89 1.18 16.52
CA LYS A 99 9.25 2.55 16.93
C LYS A 99 9.08 2.81 18.43
N LEU A 100 8.17 2.09 19.09
CA LEU A 100 7.81 2.29 20.49
C LEU A 100 8.51 1.30 21.44
N ALA A 101 9.16 0.28 20.90
CA ALA A 101 9.86 -0.73 21.67
C ALA A 101 11.29 -0.32 22.00
N ASP A 102 11.77 -0.77 23.16
CA ASP A 102 13.18 -0.63 23.53
C ASP A 102 14.04 -1.50 22.59
N PRO A 103 15.20 -1.03 22.10
CA PRO A 103 16.04 -1.80 21.17
C PRO A 103 16.40 -3.23 21.64
N PRO A 104 16.73 -3.48 22.93
CA PRO A 104 17.00 -4.84 23.40
C PRO A 104 15.80 -5.79 23.30
N LEU A 105 14.57 -5.27 23.37
CA LEU A 105 13.37 -6.07 23.17
C LEU A 105 13.24 -6.47 21.69
N ILE A 106 13.56 -5.57 20.77
CA ILE A 106 13.54 -5.88 19.33
C ILE A 106 14.49 -7.02 19.00
N GLU A 107 15.72 -7.00 19.52
CA GLU A 107 16.68 -8.09 19.33
C GLU A 107 16.15 -9.43 19.89
N GLN A 108 15.48 -9.41 21.05
CA GLN A 108 14.87 -10.61 21.63
C GLN A 108 13.70 -11.14 20.79
N LEU A 109 12.87 -10.24 20.27
CA LEU A 109 11.77 -10.60 19.37
C LEU A 109 12.28 -11.19 18.06
N GLU A 110 13.31 -10.60 17.46
CA GLU A 110 13.97 -11.14 16.26
C GLU A 110 14.48 -12.57 16.48
N GLN A 111 15.16 -12.81 17.61
CA GLN A 111 15.62 -14.16 17.97
C GLN A 111 14.45 -15.14 18.16
N ALA A 112 13.34 -14.69 18.76
CA ALA A 112 12.16 -15.51 18.98
C ALA A 112 11.39 -15.82 17.67
N TYR A 113 11.39 -14.92 16.68
CA TYR A 113 10.73 -15.17 15.39
C TYR A 113 11.53 -16.09 14.46
N ARG A 114 12.86 -16.12 14.54
CA ARG A 114 13.69 -16.96 13.65
C ARG A 114 13.25 -18.42 13.55
N PRO A 115 13.03 -19.17 14.65
CA PRO A 115 12.57 -20.56 14.57
C PRO A 115 11.16 -20.71 13.98
N LEU A 116 10.34 -19.65 13.98
CA LEU A 116 9.00 -19.68 13.39
C LEU A 116 9.02 -19.60 11.87
N LEU A 117 10.13 -19.20 11.24
CA LEU A 117 10.29 -19.28 9.78
C LEU A 117 10.31 -20.72 9.26
N ASP A 118 10.67 -21.67 10.11
CA ASP A 118 10.69 -23.11 9.80
C ASP A 118 9.47 -23.85 10.38
N SER A 119 8.47 -23.11 10.87
CA SER A 119 7.25 -23.70 11.44
C SER A 119 6.50 -24.55 10.41
N PRO A 120 5.95 -25.72 10.78
CA PRO A 120 5.08 -26.48 9.89
C PRO A 120 3.76 -25.76 9.58
N ASN A 121 3.41 -24.73 10.36
CA ASN A 121 2.21 -23.93 10.14
C ASN A 121 2.53 -22.73 9.20
N PRO A 122 1.91 -22.64 8.01
CA PRO A 122 2.16 -21.56 7.06
C PRO A 122 1.86 -20.17 7.64
N TYR A 123 0.82 -20.04 8.47
CA TYR A 123 0.48 -18.78 9.13
C TYR A 123 1.57 -18.30 10.08
N HIS A 124 2.30 -19.22 10.73
CA HIS A 124 3.40 -18.86 11.61
C HIS A 124 4.59 -18.34 10.81
N ARG A 125 4.94 -19.02 9.71
CA ARG A 125 6.05 -18.62 8.83
C ARG A 125 5.84 -17.23 8.27
N VAL A 126 4.65 -16.94 7.78
CA VAL A 126 4.28 -15.61 7.27
C VAL A 126 4.35 -14.54 8.35
N ALA A 127 3.74 -14.79 9.52
CA ALA A 127 3.71 -13.82 10.60
C ALA A 127 5.13 -13.50 11.10
N ALA A 128 6.00 -14.52 11.15
CA ALA A 128 7.41 -14.37 11.47
C ALA A 128 8.15 -13.58 10.40
N ALA A 129 7.98 -13.93 9.11
CA ALA A 129 8.59 -13.24 7.98
C ALA A 129 8.21 -11.74 7.97
N LYS A 130 6.93 -11.42 8.12
CA LYS A 130 6.44 -10.03 8.22
C LYS A 130 7.07 -9.27 9.40
N SER A 131 7.06 -9.89 10.57
CA SER A 131 7.59 -9.26 11.79
C SER A 131 9.10 -9.05 11.74
N LEU A 132 9.83 -9.98 11.13
CA LEU A 132 11.28 -9.89 10.94
C LEU A 132 11.65 -8.78 9.96
N ILE A 133 10.95 -8.64 8.82
CA ILE A 133 11.16 -7.49 7.92
C ILE A 133 11.00 -6.17 8.68
N MET A 134 9.94 -6.05 9.50
CA MET A 134 9.64 -4.82 10.24
C MET A 134 10.70 -4.49 11.29
N SER A 135 11.16 -5.49 12.04
CA SER A 135 12.16 -5.32 13.10
C SER A 135 13.56 -5.05 12.56
N THR A 136 13.96 -5.72 11.47
CA THR A 136 15.30 -5.57 10.88
C THR A 136 15.41 -4.45 9.85
N LYS A 137 14.37 -3.64 9.63
CA LYS A 137 14.34 -2.63 8.55
C LYS A 137 15.47 -1.59 8.64
N ASP A 138 15.95 -1.33 9.86
CA ASP A 138 17.01 -0.37 10.17
C ASP A 138 18.39 -1.07 10.24
N SER A 139 18.45 -2.38 9.99
CA SER A 139 19.63 -3.26 10.02
C SER A 139 19.80 -3.99 8.67
N PRO A 140 20.37 -3.35 7.64
CA PRO A 140 20.40 -3.88 6.27
C PRO A 140 21.02 -5.26 6.14
N GLN A 141 22.10 -5.52 6.88
CA GLN A 141 22.81 -6.80 6.85
C GLN A 141 21.93 -7.95 7.37
N GLN A 142 21.13 -7.70 8.42
CA GLN A 142 20.20 -8.69 8.96
C GLN A 142 19.05 -8.95 8.00
N LEU A 143 18.51 -7.88 7.41
CA LEU A 143 17.45 -8.00 6.40
C LEU A 143 17.93 -8.78 5.17
N LEU A 144 19.13 -8.47 4.65
CA LEU A 144 19.76 -9.19 3.54
C LEU A 144 19.96 -10.68 3.84
N ALA A 145 20.34 -11.03 5.06
CA ALA A 145 20.52 -12.42 5.47
C ALA A 145 19.19 -13.20 5.54
N LEU A 146 18.08 -12.53 5.88
CA LEU A 146 16.75 -13.13 5.99
C LEU A 146 16.01 -13.19 4.64
N LEU A 147 16.38 -12.33 3.70
CA LEU A 147 15.64 -12.08 2.48
C LEU A 147 15.33 -13.35 1.66
N PRO A 148 16.27 -14.29 1.43
CA PRO A 148 15.97 -15.48 0.64
C PRO A 148 14.84 -16.34 1.23
N GLN A 149 14.87 -16.61 2.54
CA GLN A 149 13.86 -17.43 3.23
C GLN A 149 12.52 -16.70 3.33
N VAL A 150 12.54 -15.39 3.56
CA VAL A 150 11.34 -14.55 3.58
C VAL A 150 10.65 -14.53 2.22
N LEU A 151 11.40 -14.37 1.13
CA LEU A 151 10.85 -14.40 -0.22
C LEU A 151 10.33 -15.79 -0.60
N GLU A 152 11.00 -16.86 -0.20
CA GLU A 152 10.52 -18.23 -0.38
C GLU A 152 9.14 -18.43 0.25
N ILE A 153 8.96 -17.99 1.50
CA ILE A 153 7.67 -18.07 2.22
C ILE A 153 6.56 -17.30 1.47
N TYR A 154 6.86 -16.13 0.94
CA TYR A 154 5.87 -15.35 0.18
C TYR A 154 5.56 -15.95 -1.19
N VAL A 155 6.57 -16.47 -1.90
CA VAL A 155 6.38 -17.13 -3.21
C VAL A 155 5.57 -18.42 -3.07
N ALA A 156 5.76 -19.18 -1.98
CA ALA A 156 5.01 -20.41 -1.72
C ALA A 156 3.50 -20.19 -1.49
N GLY A 157 3.01 -18.95 -1.56
CA GLY A 157 1.57 -18.65 -1.52
C GLY A 157 0.95 -18.76 -0.13
N GLU A 158 1.76 -18.75 0.93
CA GLU A 158 1.30 -18.98 2.29
C GLU A 158 0.64 -17.75 2.93
N ALA A 159 0.70 -16.59 2.27
CA ALA A 159 -0.12 -15.41 2.61
C ALA A 159 -0.18 -14.33 1.52
N ASP A 160 -1.25 -13.52 1.60
CA ASP A 160 -1.33 -12.14 1.13
C ASP A 160 -0.42 -11.19 1.94
N GLY A 161 0.80 -11.60 2.30
CA GLY A 161 1.73 -10.80 3.13
C GLY A 161 2.41 -9.66 2.37
N ILE A 162 1.78 -9.24 1.29
CA ILE A 162 2.36 -8.49 0.21
C ILE A 162 2.45 -6.98 0.54
N ASP A 163 1.67 -6.52 1.52
CA ASP A 163 1.75 -5.14 2.07
C ASP A 163 3.01 -4.92 2.93
N ALA A 164 3.66 -5.97 3.42
CA ALA A 164 4.87 -5.82 4.22
C ALA A 164 6.10 -5.51 3.36
N LEU A 165 6.19 -6.10 2.17
CA LEU A 165 7.32 -5.88 1.26
C LEU A 165 7.29 -4.49 0.62
N SER A 166 6.10 -3.94 0.34
CA SER A 166 5.97 -2.57 -0.19
C SER A 166 6.49 -1.51 0.78
N SER A 167 6.48 -1.80 2.09
CA SER A 167 7.05 -0.90 3.11
C SER A 167 8.59 -0.82 3.07
N MET A 168 9.27 -1.78 2.44
CA MET A 168 10.73 -1.71 2.22
C MET A 168 11.12 -0.60 1.24
N ASN A 169 10.18 -0.11 0.42
CA ASN A 169 10.41 1.03 -0.48
C ASN A 169 10.63 2.37 0.25
N TYR A 170 10.49 2.42 1.57
CA TYR A 170 10.69 3.62 2.38
C TYR A 170 11.94 3.56 3.28
N SER A 171 12.81 2.55 3.12
CA SER A 171 14.05 2.44 3.90
C SER A 171 15.22 3.18 3.24
N PRO A 172 16.10 3.87 3.99
CA PRO A 172 17.29 4.54 3.44
C PRO A 172 18.30 3.59 2.80
N PHE A 173 18.16 2.28 2.99
CA PHE A 173 19.01 1.22 2.45
C PHE A 173 18.38 0.50 1.24
N GLN A 174 17.43 1.19 0.59
CA GLN A 174 16.58 0.67 -0.50
C GLN A 174 17.38 -0.02 -1.61
N GLY A 175 18.51 0.54 -2.04
CA GLY A 175 19.25 0.05 -3.22
C GLY A 175 19.66 -1.41 -3.09
N GLU A 176 20.57 -1.74 -2.16
CA GLU A 176 21.15 -3.08 -2.04
C GLU A 176 20.12 -4.16 -1.69
N VAL A 177 19.18 -3.86 -0.79
CA VAL A 177 18.11 -4.79 -0.40
C VAL A 177 17.17 -5.05 -1.57
N LEU A 178 16.80 -4.02 -2.33
CA LEU A 178 15.94 -4.15 -3.51
C LEU A 178 16.62 -4.94 -4.61
N GLU A 179 17.89 -4.64 -4.93
CA GLU A 179 18.66 -5.42 -5.93
C GLU A 179 18.70 -6.90 -5.56
N ARG A 180 18.97 -7.18 -4.28
CA ARG A 180 19.03 -8.55 -3.79
C ARG A 180 17.66 -9.23 -3.87
N ALA A 181 16.58 -8.51 -3.56
CA ALA A 181 15.22 -9.03 -3.64
C ALA A 181 14.84 -9.38 -5.07
N ILE A 182 15.11 -8.48 -6.03
CA ILE A 182 14.87 -8.70 -7.46
C ILE A 182 15.64 -9.93 -7.94
N ALA A 183 16.95 -9.98 -7.66
CA ALA A 183 17.80 -11.09 -8.08
C ALA A 183 17.37 -12.44 -7.48
N GLU A 184 16.87 -12.48 -6.25
CA GLU A 184 16.32 -13.69 -5.66
C GLU A 184 14.96 -14.07 -6.28
N LEU A 185 14.04 -13.11 -6.48
CA LEU A 185 12.73 -13.35 -7.07
C LEU A 185 12.82 -13.87 -8.52
N GLN A 186 13.78 -13.37 -9.31
CA GLN A 186 14.00 -13.85 -10.67
C GLN A 186 14.33 -15.35 -10.76
N LYS A 187 14.86 -15.96 -9.69
CA LYS A 187 15.13 -17.41 -9.64
C LYS A 187 13.86 -18.24 -9.56
N TYR A 188 12.77 -17.65 -9.10
CA TYR A 188 11.47 -18.34 -8.99
C TYR A 188 10.67 -18.27 -10.29
N LEU A 189 10.99 -17.34 -11.20
CA LEU A 189 10.33 -17.20 -12.50
C LEU A 189 10.51 -18.42 -13.41
N THR A 190 11.56 -19.21 -13.23
CA THR A 190 11.87 -20.39 -14.05
C THR A 190 11.56 -21.71 -13.36
N ARG A 191 10.80 -21.68 -12.26
CA ARG A 191 10.39 -22.89 -11.53
C ARG A 191 9.27 -23.62 -12.28
N ASP A 192 9.24 -24.95 -12.13
CA ASP A 192 8.27 -25.79 -12.85
C ASP A 192 6.81 -25.44 -12.53
N ASP A 193 6.53 -25.14 -11.26
CA ASP A 193 5.19 -24.80 -10.77
C ASP A 193 4.73 -23.42 -11.32
N PRO A 194 3.62 -23.36 -12.10
CA PRO A 194 3.05 -22.10 -12.58
C PRO A 194 2.66 -21.13 -11.47
N ALA A 195 2.16 -21.63 -10.32
CA ALA A 195 1.74 -20.76 -9.22
C ALA A 195 2.93 -20.01 -8.60
N THR A 196 4.05 -20.71 -8.40
CA THR A 196 5.34 -20.15 -7.99
C THR A 196 5.80 -19.03 -8.94
N ARG A 197 5.71 -19.26 -10.27
CA ARG A 197 6.11 -18.25 -11.26
C ARG A 197 5.25 -16.99 -11.22
N VAL A 198 3.92 -17.16 -11.12
CA VAL A 198 2.96 -16.05 -10.98
C VAL A 198 3.22 -15.26 -9.70
N ALA A 199 3.41 -15.95 -8.56
CA ALA A 199 3.69 -15.31 -7.28
C ALA A 199 5.01 -14.51 -7.33
N ALA A 200 6.05 -15.06 -7.93
CA ALA A 200 7.32 -14.36 -8.12
C ALA A 200 7.18 -13.10 -8.98
N ALA A 201 6.44 -13.19 -10.09
CA ALA A 201 6.18 -12.04 -10.96
C ALA A 201 5.33 -10.95 -10.27
N GLU A 202 4.35 -11.34 -9.46
CA GLU A 202 3.56 -10.41 -8.65
C GLU A 202 4.42 -9.68 -7.61
N LEU A 203 5.30 -10.41 -6.93
CA LEU A 203 6.22 -9.82 -5.95
C LEU A 203 7.22 -8.87 -6.62
N LEU A 204 7.74 -9.21 -7.80
CA LEU A 204 8.61 -8.34 -8.60
C LEU A 204 7.93 -7.01 -8.95
N LEU A 205 6.67 -7.05 -9.39
CA LEU A 205 5.90 -5.83 -9.67
C LEU A 205 5.79 -4.92 -8.46
N ARG A 206 5.61 -5.50 -7.27
CA ARG A 206 5.36 -4.72 -6.05
C ARG A 206 6.62 -4.18 -5.41
N VAL A 207 7.71 -4.94 -5.38
CA VAL A 207 9.02 -4.40 -4.92
C VAL A 207 9.52 -3.31 -5.85
N THR A 208 9.12 -3.32 -7.12
CA THR A 208 9.41 -2.26 -8.10
C THR A 208 8.23 -1.30 -8.31
N TRP A 209 7.27 -1.23 -7.38
CA TRP A 209 6.10 -0.36 -7.53
C TRP A 209 6.51 1.12 -7.71
N SER A 210 7.44 1.59 -6.87
CA SER A 210 7.93 2.98 -6.88
C SER A 210 8.97 3.28 -7.95
N ASP A 211 9.51 2.27 -8.63
CA ASP A 211 10.55 2.42 -9.65
C ASP A 211 10.21 1.62 -10.91
N PRO A 212 9.35 2.17 -11.80
CA PRO A 212 8.99 1.50 -13.04
C PRO A 212 10.16 1.25 -13.99
N ALA A 213 11.26 2.03 -13.89
CA ALA A 213 12.41 1.85 -14.77
C ALA A 213 13.10 0.51 -14.52
N ARG A 214 13.16 0.07 -13.26
CA ARG A 214 13.70 -1.26 -12.89
C ARG A 214 12.90 -2.43 -13.46
N ARG A 215 11.61 -2.24 -13.72
CA ARG A 215 10.77 -3.32 -14.30
C ARG A 215 11.28 -3.74 -15.66
N GLU A 216 11.85 -2.81 -16.43
CA GLU A 216 12.39 -3.08 -17.76
C GLU A 216 13.47 -4.16 -17.76
N GLU A 217 14.24 -4.28 -16.67
CA GLU A 217 15.35 -5.23 -16.56
C GLU A 217 14.92 -6.69 -16.59
N PHE A 218 13.71 -6.99 -16.10
CA PHE A 218 13.16 -8.35 -16.01
C PHE A 218 11.83 -8.53 -16.74
N ARG A 219 11.33 -7.47 -17.40
CA ARG A 219 10.04 -7.47 -18.11
C ARG A 219 9.96 -8.58 -19.15
N SER A 220 10.98 -8.73 -19.99
CA SER A 220 11.01 -9.77 -21.03
C SER A 220 10.99 -11.18 -20.46
N GLN A 221 11.67 -11.42 -19.33
CA GLN A 221 11.66 -12.70 -18.63
C GLN A 221 10.28 -12.99 -18.05
N VAL A 222 9.67 -12.04 -17.35
CA VAL A 222 8.30 -12.19 -16.81
C VAL A 222 7.32 -12.52 -17.93
N PHE A 223 7.40 -11.81 -19.05
CA PHE A 223 6.56 -12.05 -20.23
C PHE A 223 6.73 -13.45 -20.81
N ALA A 224 7.98 -13.91 -20.95
CA ALA A 224 8.27 -15.25 -21.45
C ALA A 224 7.71 -16.34 -20.53
N GLU A 225 7.79 -16.15 -19.22
CA GLU A 225 7.39 -17.16 -18.23
C GLU A 225 5.88 -17.18 -17.95
N LEU A 226 5.20 -16.04 -18.08
CA LEU A 226 3.74 -15.97 -17.90
C LEU A 226 2.95 -16.31 -19.17
N ARG A 227 3.56 -16.18 -20.35
CA ARG A 227 2.90 -16.48 -21.63
C ARG A 227 2.30 -17.89 -21.70
N PRO A 228 3.00 -18.97 -21.33
CA PRO A 228 2.41 -20.31 -21.32
C PRO A 228 1.19 -20.44 -20.41
N ILE A 229 1.14 -19.67 -19.32
CA ILE A 229 0.02 -19.68 -18.35
C ILE A 229 -1.19 -18.95 -18.95
N VAL A 230 -0.97 -17.83 -19.64
CA VAL A 230 -2.02 -17.07 -20.33
C VAL A 230 -2.68 -17.90 -21.43
N LEU A 231 -1.89 -18.74 -22.10
CA LEU A 231 -2.35 -19.64 -23.17
C LEU A 231 -2.96 -20.94 -22.66
N ALA A 232 -2.78 -21.29 -21.38
CA ALA A 232 -3.29 -22.54 -20.82
C ALA A 232 -4.78 -22.45 -20.43
N GLU A 233 -5.48 -23.57 -20.53
CA GLU A 233 -6.92 -23.66 -20.22
C GLU A 233 -7.23 -23.97 -18.74
N GLN A 234 -6.23 -24.31 -17.91
CA GLN A 234 -6.48 -25.12 -16.71
C GLN A 234 -6.72 -24.37 -15.40
N ASP A 235 -6.18 -23.15 -15.23
CA ASP A 235 -6.33 -22.39 -13.96
C ASP A 235 -6.71 -20.93 -14.24
N GLU A 236 -7.98 -20.62 -14.02
CA GLU A 236 -8.56 -19.29 -14.25
C GLU A 236 -7.98 -18.22 -13.32
N ASN A 237 -7.60 -18.61 -12.09
CA ASN A 237 -7.09 -17.67 -11.10
C ASN A 237 -5.65 -17.28 -11.45
N LEU A 238 -4.83 -18.26 -11.87
CA LEU A 238 -3.49 -18.01 -12.39
C LEU A 238 -3.53 -17.23 -13.71
N LEU A 239 -4.49 -17.52 -14.58
CA LEU A 239 -4.72 -16.78 -15.82
C LEU A 239 -5.01 -15.30 -15.54
N SER A 240 -6.01 -15.01 -14.70
CA SER A 240 -6.40 -13.63 -14.34
C SER A 240 -5.24 -12.87 -13.72
N LYS A 241 -4.52 -13.48 -12.76
CA LYS A 241 -3.31 -12.89 -12.16
C LYS A 241 -2.22 -12.64 -13.20
N SER A 242 -1.94 -13.59 -14.07
CA SER A 242 -0.90 -13.47 -15.10
C SER A 242 -1.18 -12.31 -16.06
N ILE A 243 -2.43 -12.19 -16.53
CA ILE A 243 -2.83 -11.10 -17.42
C ILE A 243 -2.73 -9.75 -16.71
N SER A 244 -3.21 -9.66 -15.47
CA SER A 244 -3.10 -8.44 -14.65
C SER A 244 -1.65 -8.00 -14.45
N ILE A 245 -0.75 -8.94 -14.16
CA ILE A 245 0.70 -8.67 -14.03
C ILE A 245 1.25 -8.14 -15.36
N VAL A 246 0.98 -8.83 -16.45
CA VAL A 246 1.46 -8.45 -17.78
C VAL A 246 0.96 -7.04 -18.14
N SER A 247 -0.35 -6.76 -18.04
CA SER A 247 -0.92 -5.44 -18.33
C SER A 247 -0.26 -4.31 -17.52
N GLN A 248 0.02 -4.54 -16.22
CA GLN A 248 0.70 -3.55 -15.38
C GLN A 248 2.16 -3.28 -15.77
N MET A 249 2.80 -4.21 -16.47
CA MET A 249 4.15 -4.05 -17.02
C MET A 249 4.15 -3.46 -18.45
N LYS A 250 2.98 -3.11 -18.99
CA LYS A 250 2.82 -2.42 -20.29
C LYS A 250 3.58 -3.14 -21.43
N PRO A 251 3.13 -4.32 -21.84
CA PRO A 251 3.73 -5.03 -22.96
C PRO A 251 3.51 -4.28 -24.28
N GLU A 252 4.27 -4.68 -25.30
CA GLU A 252 4.03 -4.26 -26.68
C GLU A 252 2.67 -4.80 -27.17
N PRO A 253 1.74 -3.93 -27.65
CA PRO A 253 0.41 -4.36 -28.07
C PRO A 253 0.43 -5.39 -29.20
N ASP A 254 1.34 -5.25 -30.17
CA ASP A 254 1.44 -6.11 -31.36
C ASP A 254 1.66 -7.60 -31.00
N GLU A 255 2.26 -7.88 -29.85
CA GLU A 255 2.53 -9.24 -29.40
C GLU A 255 1.38 -9.81 -28.55
N TRP A 256 0.75 -8.98 -27.72
CA TRP A 256 -0.19 -9.45 -26.69
C TRP A 256 -1.65 -9.32 -27.06
N VAL A 257 -2.03 -8.30 -27.83
CA VAL A 257 -3.42 -8.11 -28.28
C VAL A 257 -3.94 -9.31 -29.09
N PRO A 258 -3.21 -9.86 -30.08
CA PRO A 258 -3.68 -11.03 -30.82
C PRO A 258 -3.89 -12.26 -29.92
N MET A 259 -3.01 -12.46 -28.94
CA MET A 259 -3.07 -13.57 -27.99
C MET A 259 -4.30 -13.46 -27.07
N LEU A 260 -4.53 -12.28 -26.49
CA LEU A 260 -5.69 -12.04 -25.64
C LEU A 260 -7.00 -12.16 -26.41
N ARG A 261 -7.05 -11.71 -27.68
CA ARG A 261 -8.20 -11.93 -28.56
C ARG A 261 -8.48 -13.41 -28.79
N GLN A 262 -7.46 -14.19 -29.11
CA GLN A 262 -7.61 -15.65 -29.24
C GLN A 262 -8.16 -16.26 -27.94
N ARG A 263 -7.69 -15.78 -26.78
CA ARG A 263 -8.18 -16.26 -25.48
C ARG A 263 -9.64 -15.87 -25.23
N ILE A 264 -10.05 -14.66 -25.63
CA ILE A 264 -11.44 -14.18 -25.54
C ILE A 264 -12.39 -15.08 -26.33
N GLU A 265 -12.01 -15.49 -27.54
CA GLU A 265 -12.81 -16.38 -28.39
C GLU A 265 -13.07 -17.74 -27.72
N GLN A 266 -12.08 -18.24 -26.97
CA GLN A 266 -12.13 -19.52 -26.26
C GLN A 266 -12.73 -19.40 -24.85
N ALA A 267 -12.88 -18.19 -24.33
CA ALA A 267 -13.35 -17.95 -22.97
C ALA A 267 -14.88 -18.06 -22.86
N PRO A 268 -15.39 -18.52 -21.70
CA PRO A 268 -16.82 -18.46 -21.40
C PRO A 268 -17.30 -17.00 -21.33
N ASP A 269 -18.59 -16.76 -21.63
CA ASP A 269 -19.15 -15.41 -21.77
C ASP A 269 -18.94 -14.52 -20.54
N TRP A 270 -18.96 -15.10 -19.33
CA TRP A 270 -18.75 -14.35 -18.09
C TRP A 270 -17.33 -13.79 -17.94
N GLN A 271 -16.33 -14.39 -18.59
CA GLN A 271 -14.92 -14.00 -18.51
C GLN A 271 -14.53 -12.99 -19.60
N ARG A 272 -15.23 -12.99 -20.73
CA ARG A 272 -14.92 -12.14 -21.89
C ARG A 272 -14.81 -10.64 -21.57
N PRO A 273 -15.68 -10.03 -20.75
CA PRO A 273 -15.52 -8.62 -20.37
C PRO A 273 -14.17 -8.33 -19.71
N ASP A 274 -13.71 -9.19 -18.81
CA ASP A 274 -12.46 -8.97 -18.07
C ASP A 274 -11.24 -9.07 -18.99
N LEU A 275 -11.23 -10.06 -19.89
CA LEU A 275 -10.19 -10.16 -20.92
C LEU A 275 -10.22 -9.00 -21.90
N ALA A 276 -11.41 -8.54 -22.30
CA ALA A 276 -11.60 -7.38 -23.17
C ALA A 276 -11.07 -6.09 -22.53
N ARG A 277 -11.25 -5.94 -21.21
CA ARG A 277 -10.63 -4.83 -20.45
C ARG A 277 -9.13 -4.80 -20.64
N HIS A 278 -8.46 -5.94 -20.51
CA HIS A 278 -7.01 -6.02 -20.66
C HIS A 278 -6.55 -5.71 -22.08
N VAL A 279 -7.30 -6.12 -23.11
CA VAL A 279 -7.01 -5.70 -24.49
C VAL A 279 -7.10 -4.18 -24.63
N LEU A 280 -8.16 -3.55 -24.13
CA LEU A 280 -8.35 -2.10 -24.25
C LEU A 280 -7.37 -1.27 -23.41
N GLN A 281 -6.82 -1.82 -22.34
CA GLN A 281 -5.71 -1.21 -21.60
C GLN A 281 -4.39 -1.20 -22.40
N LEU A 282 -4.21 -2.14 -23.33
CA LEU A 282 -3.06 -2.19 -24.22
C LEU A 282 -3.29 -1.38 -25.50
N ASP A 283 -4.48 -1.50 -26.07
CA ASP A 283 -4.92 -0.78 -27.26
C ASP A 283 -6.36 -0.28 -27.09
N ALA A 284 -6.49 0.98 -26.68
CA ALA A 284 -7.79 1.63 -26.49
C ALA A 284 -8.59 1.80 -27.79
N HIS A 285 -7.96 1.58 -28.96
CA HIS A 285 -8.57 1.70 -30.28
C HIS A 285 -8.98 0.35 -30.88
N ASP A 286 -8.89 -0.75 -30.11
CA ASP A 286 -9.20 -2.10 -30.57
C ASP A 286 -10.68 -2.28 -30.95
N GLN A 287 -11.01 -2.03 -32.22
CA GLN A 287 -12.38 -2.05 -32.72
C GLN A 287 -13.11 -3.39 -32.51
N PRO A 288 -12.49 -4.56 -32.76
CA PRO A 288 -13.11 -5.86 -32.45
C PRO A 288 -13.50 -6.00 -30.97
N THR A 289 -12.65 -5.56 -30.04
CA THR A 289 -12.93 -5.64 -28.61
C THR A 289 -14.02 -4.66 -28.19
N ILE A 290 -14.02 -3.45 -28.75
CA ILE A 290 -15.11 -2.47 -28.55
C ILE A 290 -16.44 -3.07 -29.03
N GLN A 291 -16.46 -3.69 -30.22
CA GLN A 291 -17.67 -4.30 -30.76
C GLN A 291 -18.14 -5.49 -29.93
N LEU A 292 -17.22 -6.33 -29.44
CA LEU A 292 -17.54 -7.42 -28.52
C LEU A 292 -18.25 -6.91 -27.27
N LEU A 293 -17.73 -5.87 -26.62
CA LEU A 293 -18.35 -5.32 -25.42
C LEU A 293 -19.73 -4.72 -25.71
N ILE A 294 -19.91 -4.06 -26.86
CA ILE A 294 -21.24 -3.59 -27.31
C ILE A 294 -22.19 -4.78 -27.48
N ASP A 295 -21.75 -5.87 -28.10
CA ASP A 295 -22.58 -7.05 -28.32
C ASP A 295 -22.96 -7.71 -27.00
N LEU A 296 -22.02 -7.84 -26.05
CA LEU A 296 -22.28 -8.35 -24.69
C LEU A 296 -23.26 -7.46 -23.90
N ILE A 297 -23.24 -6.14 -24.10
CA ILE A 297 -24.23 -5.22 -23.50
C ILE A 297 -25.63 -5.42 -24.08
N LEU A 298 -25.70 -5.83 -25.35
CA LEU A 298 -26.95 -6.11 -26.04
C LEU A 298 -27.47 -7.52 -25.77
N GLU A 299 -26.69 -8.39 -25.15
CA GLU A 299 -27.08 -9.70 -24.67
C GLU A 299 -27.70 -9.62 -23.27
N ASP A 300 -28.72 -10.45 -23.00
CA ASP A 300 -29.51 -10.38 -21.75
C ASP A 300 -28.91 -11.25 -20.62
N ASN A 301 -27.71 -11.81 -20.84
CA ASN A 301 -27.13 -12.94 -20.10
C ASN A 301 -25.75 -12.63 -19.48
N VAL A 302 -25.20 -11.43 -19.71
CA VAL A 302 -23.87 -11.02 -19.21
C VAL A 302 -24.00 -9.77 -18.35
N ASN A 303 -23.05 -9.54 -17.43
CA ASN A 303 -22.97 -8.32 -16.61
C ASN A 303 -22.68 -7.10 -17.49
N TRP A 304 -23.71 -6.61 -18.19
CA TRP A 304 -23.64 -5.51 -19.14
C TRP A 304 -23.20 -4.21 -18.48
N GLU A 305 -23.44 -4.03 -17.18
CA GLU A 305 -22.96 -2.88 -16.41
C GLU A 305 -21.42 -2.86 -16.34
N TYR A 306 -20.81 -4.03 -16.15
CA TYR A 306 -19.34 -4.15 -16.16
C TYR A 306 -18.78 -3.89 -17.56
N ALA A 307 -19.38 -4.47 -18.61
CA ALA A 307 -18.98 -4.20 -20.00
C ALA A 307 -19.12 -2.71 -20.36
N GLN A 308 -20.20 -2.05 -19.90
CA GLN A 308 -20.40 -0.61 -20.06
C GLN A 308 -19.30 0.19 -19.34
N SER A 309 -18.96 -0.16 -18.10
CA SER A 309 -17.90 0.51 -17.34
C SER A 309 -16.57 0.41 -18.09
N ILE A 310 -16.21 -0.76 -18.62
CA ILE A 310 -14.98 -0.96 -19.40
C ILE A 310 -14.95 -0.05 -20.64
N LEU A 311 -16.04 0.00 -21.43
CA LEU A 311 -16.11 0.88 -22.61
C LEU A 311 -15.95 2.37 -22.26
N ILE A 312 -16.46 2.80 -21.10
CA ILE A 312 -16.36 4.19 -20.65
C ILE A 312 -14.98 4.49 -20.08
N GLU A 313 -14.37 3.52 -19.40
CA GLU A 313 -13.14 3.69 -18.63
C GLU A 313 -11.89 3.57 -19.49
N GLU A 314 -11.83 2.55 -20.33
CA GLU A 314 -10.59 2.08 -20.98
C GLU A 314 -10.54 2.37 -22.49
N ALA A 315 -11.69 2.38 -23.19
CA ALA A 315 -11.72 2.54 -24.65
C ALA A 315 -11.65 4.01 -25.10
N SER A 316 -11.18 4.22 -26.33
CA SER A 316 -11.23 5.50 -27.02
C SER A 316 -12.68 5.94 -27.25
N ALA A 317 -13.08 7.09 -26.70
CA ALA A 317 -14.44 7.61 -26.86
C ALA A 317 -14.84 7.83 -28.33
N THR A 318 -13.87 8.16 -29.19
CA THR A 318 -14.11 8.31 -30.63
C THR A 318 -14.51 6.98 -31.27
N GLU A 319 -13.76 5.91 -30.97
CA GLU A 319 -14.03 4.57 -31.51
C GLU A 319 -15.34 4.01 -30.96
N VAL A 320 -15.60 4.18 -29.65
CA VAL A 320 -16.88 3.77 -29.04
C VAL A 320 -18.06 4.49 -29.68
N ARG A 321 -17.92 5.80 -29.95
CA ARG A 321 -18.98 6.57 -30.63
C ARG A 321 -19.24 6.04 -32.04
N GLN A 322 -18.20 5.76 -32.81
CA GLN A 322 -18.34 5.21 -34.16
C GLN A 322 -19.01 3.84 -34.13
N ALA A 323 -18.55 2.93 -33.27
CA ALA A 323 -19.08 1.57 -33.14
C ALA A 323 -20.56 1.56 -32.70
N ILE A 324 -20.94 2.40 -31.72
CA ILE A 324 -22.33 2.55 -31.31
C ILE A 324 -23.18 3.11 -32.45
N GLN A 325 -22.73 4.16 -33.15
CA GLN A 325 -23.47 4.74 -34.27
C GLN A 325 -23.65 3.75 -35.42
N GLN A 326 -22.64 2.93 -35.70
CA GLN A 326 -22.72 1.86 -36.67
C GLN A 326 -23.73 0.79 -36.24
N THR A 327 -23.62 0.31 -35.00
CA THR A 327 -24.56 -0.68 -34.43
C THR A 327 -26.02 -0.18 -34.48
N LEU A 328 -26.26 1.09 -34.17
CA LEU A 328 -27.59 1.71 -34.24
C LEU A 328 -28.14 1.82 -35.67
N LYS A 329 -27.28 1.88 -36.69
CA LYS A 329 -27.67 1.91 -38.11
C LYS A 329 -27.92 0.52 -38.68
N GLU A 330 -27.11 -0.46 -38.27
CA GLU A 330 -27.08 -1.79 -38.88
C GLU A 330 -28.02 -2.79 -38.21
N LYS A 331 -28.22 -2.69 -36.88
CA LYS A 331 -29.04 -3.63 -36.12
C LYS A 331 -30.42 -3.07 -35.82
N GLN A 332 -31.46 -3.90 -35.99
CA GLN A 332 -32.80 -3.58 -35.52
C GLN A 332 -32.89 -3.84 -34.00
N LEU A 333 -32.66 -2.80 -33.20
CA LEU A 333 -32.68 -2.89 -31.74
C LEU A 333 -34.05 -2.54 -31.15
N SER A 334 -34.37 -3.12 -29.99
CA SER A 334 -35.49 -2.66 -29.17
C SER A 334 -35.24 -1.24 -28.65
N GLU A 335 -36.32 -0.54 -28.28
CA GLU A 335 -36.22 0.82 -27.74
C GLU A 335 -35.35 0.87 -26.47
N ALA A 336 -35.45 -0.15 -25.61
CA ALA A 336 -34.63 -0.28 -24.41
C ALA A 336 -33.13 -0.39 -24.75
N LYS A 337 -32.75 -1.27 -25.70
CA LYS A 337 -31.36 -1.47 -26.13
C LYS A 337 -30.80 -0.22 -26.82
N ARG A 338 -31.60 0.46 -27.64
CA ARG A 338 -31.24 1.74 -28.25
C ARG A 338 -30.98 2.81 -27.19
N THR A 339 -31.85 2.93 -26.20
CA THR A 339 -31.72 3.89 -25.10
C THR A 339 -30.46 3.62 -24.27
N LEU A 340 -30.18 2.35 -24.01
CA LEU A 340 -28.96 1.93 -23.29
C LEU A 340 -27.70 2.37 -24.03
N LEU A 341 -27.57 2.08 -25.33
CA LEU A 341 -26.40 2.51 -26.10
C LEU A 341 -26.24 4.04 -26.15
N LEU A 342 -27.34 4.78 -26.31
CA LEU A 342 -27.29 6.25 -26.27
C LEU A 342 -26.87 6.79 -24.90
N SER A 343 -27.24 6.12 -23.81
CA SER A 343 -26.81 6.50 -22.45
C SER A 343 -25.30 6.35 -22.25
N ILE A 344 -24.65 5.40 -22.94
CA ILE A 344 -23.19 5.23 -22.92
C ILE A 344 -22.52 6.46 -23.54
N LEU A 345 -23.05 6.95 -24.67
CA LEU A 345 -22.53 8.17 -25.32
C LEU A 345 -22.63 9.40 -24.41
N ASP A 346 -23.78 9.59 -23.74
CA ASP A 346 -23.95 10.69 -22.78
C ASP A 346 -22.98 10.57 -21.58
N LYS A 347 -22.74 9.36 -21.07
CA LYS A 347 -21.74 9.14 -20.01
C LYS A 347 -20.31 9.47 -20.48
N LEU A 348 -19.94 9.11 -21.71
CA LEU A 348 -18.65 9.45 -22.31
C LEU A 348 -18.47 10.97 -22.44
N ASP A 349 -19.49 11.67 -22.95
CA ASP A 349 -19.45 13.12 -23.11
C ASP A 349 -19.28 13.84 -21.77
N ARG A 350 -19.97 13.37 -20.72
CA ARG A 350 -19.81 13.89 -19.34
C ARG A 350 -18.42 13.63 -18.76
N LYS A 351 -17.81 12.48 -19.06
CA LYS A 351 -16.45 12.16 -18.62
C LYS A 351 -15.43 13.10 -19.27
N HIS A 352 -15.53 13.29 -20.59
CA HIS A 352 -14.68 14.23 -21.32
C HIS A 352 -14.81 15.67 -20.81
N ALA A 353 -16.04 16.15 -20.59
CA ALA A 353 -16.28 17.49 -20.05
C ALA A 353 -15.75 17.69 -18.63
N LYS A 354 -15.59 16.60 -17.84
CA LYS A 354 -14.97 16.66 -16.51
C LYS A 354 -13.45 16.68 -16.59
N SER A 355 -12.83 15.89 -17.48
CA SER A 355 -11.37 15.90 -17.65
C SER A 355 -10.85 17.24 -18.18
N GLU A 356 -11.61 17.91 -19.05
CA GLU A 356 -11.25 19.24 -19.58
C GLU A 356 -11.33 20.35 -18.53
N LYS A 357 -12.07 20.15 -17.43
CA LYS A 357 -12.16 21.12 -16.32
C LYS A 357 -11.13 20.87 -15.21
N ALA A 358 -10.47 19.72 -15.22
CA ALA A 358 -9.48 19.32 -14.23
C ALA A 358 -8.04 19.60 -14.66
N ASN A 359 -7.83 19.83 -15.97
CA ASN A 359 -6.61 20.41 -16.55
C ASN A 359 -6.78 21.93 -16.69
#